data_AF-A0A5R8L551-F1
#
_entry.id   AF-A0A5R8L551-F1
#
_cell.length_a   1.000
_cell.length_b   1.000
_cell.length_c   1.000
_cell.angle_alpha   90.00
_cell.angle_beta   90.00
_cell.angle_gamma   90.00
#
_symmetry.space_group_name_H-M   'P 1'
#
loop_
_entity.id
_entity.type
_entity.pdbx_description
1 polymer ?
#
loop_
_entity_poly.entity_id
_entity_poly.type
_entity_poly.pdbx_seq_one_letter_code
_entity_poly.pdbx_strand_id
1 'polypeptide(L)'
;MNWTELPSGVAKISADATLYIFDDDDEGEPERRVIARATAYTVDLDRVGDVVDVFDQVGGEAFEITESILGDENVFEWLDSRDPLVGEQVSQLVIVEGVFVEPPYRGQRLGPRLLTTLVETVTGTGRETLIVLRAQPVPWEHLSEIEFRRSRKKVAASYESVGFAHFRDNIYWRHNAFVGTENLEA
;
A
#
# COMPACT_ATOMS: atom_id res chain seq x y z
N MET A 1 2.30 -14.79 18.98
CA MET A 1 2.72 -13.83 17.94
C MET A 1 4.08 -13.32 18.34
N ASN A 2 5.14 -13.79 17.68
CA ASN A 2 6.46 -13.17 17.82
C ASN A 2 6.37 -11.85 17.06
N TRP A 3 6.25 -10.74 17.78
CA TRP A 3 6.52 -9.43 17.20
C TRP A 3 8.03 -9.38 17.08
N THR A 4 8.55 -9.63 15.89
CA THR A 4 9.93 -9.22 15.56
C THR A 4 9.96 -7.72 15.82
N GLU A 5 10.84 -7.26 16.72
CA GLU A 5 11.03 -5.82 16.93
C GLU A 5 11.38 -5.22 15.56
N LEU A 6 10.52 -4.33 15.06
CA LEU A 6 10.79 -3.66 13.80
C LEU A 6 11.99 -2.73 13.98
N PRO A 7 12.84 -2.58 12.95
CA PRO A 7 13.96 -1.64 13.01
C PRO A 7 13.49 -0.21 13.34
N SER A 8 14.36 0.56 14.00
CA SER A 8 14.08 1.97 14.28
C SER A 8 13.76 2.73 12.98
N GLY A 9 12.71 3.55 13.02
CA GLY A 9 12.23 4.27 11.83
C GLY A 9 11.22 3.48 10.99
N VAL A 10 10.92 2.22 11.33
CA VAL A 10 9.88 1.42 10.68
C VAL A 10 8.70 1.20 11.63
N ALA A 11 7.49 1.35 11.11
CA ALA A 11 6.27 0.93 11.80
C ALA A 11 5.35 0.17 10.86
N LYS A 12 4.61 -0.80 11.41
CA LYS A 12 3.55 -1.49 10.69
C LYS A 12 2.21 -0.85 11.03
N ILE A 13 1.45 -0.51 10.01
CA ILE A 13 0.12 0.10 10.12
C ILE A 13 -0.92 -0.75 9.41
N SER A 14 -2.18 -0.62 9.84
CA SER A 14 -3.30 -1.28 9.20
C SER A 14 -4.57 -0.44 9.25
N ALA A 15 -5.38 -0.55 8.19
CA ALA A 15 -6.75 -0.04 8.15
C ALA A 15 -7.72 -1.23 8.04
N ASP A 16 -8.69 -1.29 8.96
CA ASP A 16 -9.63 -2.41 9.08
C ASP A 16 -11.07 -1.97 8.82
N ALA A 17 -11.80 -2.79 8.06
CA ALA A 17 -13.26 -2.73 8.03
C ALA A 17 -13.81 -3.76 9.00
N THR A 18 -14.52 -3.30 10.03
CA THR A 18 -15.10 -4.15 11.07
C THR A 18 -16.62 -4.18 10.95
N LEU A 19 -17.18 -5.38 10.87
CA LEU A 19 -18.61 -5.63 10.99
C LEU A 19 -18.96 -5.79 12.48
N TYR A 20 -20.02 -5.11 12.90
CA TYR A 20 -20.63 -5.26 14.22
C TYR A 20 -21.96 -5.99 14.05
N ILE A 21 -22.09 -7.15 14.69
CA ILE A 21 -23.31 -7.96 14.67
C ILE A 21 -23.98 -7.79 16.03
N PHE A 22 -25.20 -7.27 16.00
CA PHE A 22 -26.04 -7.08 17.18
C PHE A 22 -27.05 -8.22 17.20
N ASP A 23 -27.18 -8.90 18.34
CA ASP A 23 -28.26 -9.84 18.57
C ASP A 23 -29.39 -9.08 19.28
N ASP A 24 -30.59 -9.09 18.72
CA ASP A 24 -31.70 -8.25 19.20
C ASP A 24 -32.16 -8.66 20.63
N ASP A 25 -31.78 -9.86 21.08
CA ASP A 25 -32.14 -10.44 22.38
C ASP A 25 -31.01 -10.42 23.44
N ASP A 26 -29.83 -9.87 23.11
CA ASP A 26 -28.67 -9.84 24.02
C ASP A 26 -28.25 -8.38 24.33
N GLU A 27 -28.31 -7.97 25.60
CA GLU A 27 -27.82 -6.65 26.08
C GLU A 27 -26.26 -6.58 26.12
N GLY A 28 -25.58 -7.61 25.60
CA GLY A 28 -24.12 -7.72 25.54
C GLY A 28 -23.42 -6.84 24.51
N GLU A 29 -22.08 -6.89 24.49
CA GLU A 29 -21.29 -6.20 23.46
C GLU A 29 -21.48 -6.90 22.09
N PRO A 30 -21.63 -6.13 20.99
CA PRO A 30 -21.81 -6.71 19.67
C PRO A 30 -20.61 -7.55 19.25
N GLU A 31 -20.86 -8.65 18.53
CA GLU A 31 -19.79 -9.45 17.95
C GLU A 31 -19.03 -8.59 16.91
N ARG A 32 -17.70 -8.50 17.09
CA ARG A 32 -16.82 -7.71 16.21
C ARG A 32 -16.04 -8.64 15.29
N ARG A 33 -16.17 -8.42 13.98
CA ARG A 33 -15.44 -9.20 12.97
C ARG A 33 -14.76 -8.30 11.94
N VAL A 34 -13.45 -8.46 11.75
CA VAL A 34 -12.70 -7.78 10.68
C VAL A 34 -12.98 -8.47 9.35
N ILE A 35 -13.69 -7.80 8.45
CA ILE A 35 -14.11 -8.35 7.14
C ILE A 35 -13.20 -7.91 5.98
N ALA A 36 -12.38 -6.88 6.20
CA ALA A 36 -11.34 -6.46 5.26
C ALA A 36 -10.23 -5.73 6.02
N ARG A 37 -9.00 -5.82 5.50
CA ARG A 37 -7.81 -5.21 6.08
C ARG A 37 -6.83 -4.79 4.98
N ALA A 38 -6.28 -3.59 5.09
CA ALA A 38 -5.10 -3.16 4.37
C ALA A 38 -3.92 -3.06 5.35
N THR A 39 -2.77 -3.62 5.03
CA THR A 39 -1.55 -3.51 5.83
C THR A 39 -0.44 -2.82 5.05
N ALA A 40 0.35 -2.01 5.75
CA ALA A 40 1.51 -1.35 5.18
C ALA A 40 2.62 -1.18 6.23
N TYR A 41 3.83 -0.92 5.74
CA TYR A 41 4.95 -0.44 6.54
C TYR A 41 5.19 1.02 6.22
N THR A 42 5.38 1.84 7.24
CA THR A 42 5.86 3.21 7.11
C THR A 42 7.35 3.26 7.46
N VAL A 43 8.12 3.97 6.66
CA VAL A 43 9.57 4.10 6.78
C VAL A 43 9.91 5.57 6.87
N ASP A 44 10.53 5.96 7.98
CA ASP A 44 11.08 7.29 8.19
C ASP A 44 12.46 7.36 7.53
N LEU A 45 12.53 7.97 6.34
CA LEU A 45 13.76 8.01 5.53
C LEU A 45 14.86 8.85 6.20
N ASP A 46 14.50 9.78 7.09
CA ASP A 46 15.47 10.56 7.86
C ASP A 46 16.15 9.73 8.96
N ARG A 47 15.57 8.59 9.33
CA ARG A 47 16.04 7.69 10.40
C ARG A 47 16.62 6.39 9.89
N VAL A 48 16.37 6.05 8.63
CA VAL A 48 16.79 4.80 8.01
C VAL A 48 17.90 5.11 7.01
N GLY A 49 19.09 4.55 7.23
CA GLY A 49 20.23 4.75 6.34
C GLY A 49 20.08 4.02 5.01
N ASP A 50 19.70 2.74 5.06
CA ASP A 50 19.42 1.92 3.88
C ASP A 50 18.10 1.16 4.09
N VAL A 51 17.12 1.47 3.23
CA VAL A 51 15.78 0.89 3.31
C VAL A 51 15.78 -0.58 2.86
N VAL A 52 16.63 -0.96 1.90
CA VAL A 52 16.73 -2.36 1.43
C VAL A 52 17.25 -3.24 2.55
N ASP A 53 18.31 -2.83 3.24
CA ASP A 53 18.86 -3.54 4.41
C ASP A 53 17.85 -3.68 5.55
N VAL A 54 17.03 -2.66 5.76
CA VAL A 54 15.97 -2.68 6.78
C VAL A 54 14.90 -3.70 6.43
N PHE A 55 14.48 -3.78 5.16
CA PHE A 55 13.47 -4.76 4.76
C PHE A 55 14.03 -6.16 4.55
N ASP A 56 15.32 -6.35 4.32
CA ASP A 56 15.95 -7.68 4.35
C ASP A 56 15.75 -8.33 5.73
N GLN A 57 15.85 -7.54 6.80
CA GLN A 57 15.58 -8.01 8.17
C GLN A 57 14.10 -8.28 8.45
N VAL A 58 13.18 -7.55 7.80
CA VAL A 58 11.73 -7.79 7.88
C VAL A 58 11.33 -9.04 7.08
N GLY A 59 11.94 -9.23 5.92
CA GLY A 59 11.70 -10.32 4.99
C GLY A 59 10.31 -10.32 4.34
N GLY A 60 10.06 -11.36 3.53
CA GLY A 60 8.76 -11.61 2.91
C GLY A 60 8.37 -10.62 1.80
N GLU A 61 7.08 -10.43 1.60
CA GLU A 61 6.52 -9.62 0.50
C GLU A 61 6.97 -8.15 0.58
N ALA A 62 7.17 -7.62 1.78
CA ALA A 62 7.66 -6.26 1.97
C ALA A 62 9.08 -6.09 1.43
N PHE A 63 9.96 -7.08 1.61
CA PHE A 63 11.30 -7.09 1.02
C PHE A 63 11.25 -7.15 -0.51
N GLU A 64 10.46 -8.07 -1.08
CA GLU A 64 10.35 -8.20 -2.53
C GLU A 64 9.84 -6.92 -3.20
N ILE A 65 8.85 -6.24 -2.58
CA ILE A 65 8.34 -4.96 -3.06
C ILE A 65 9.44 -3.90 -2.96
N THR A 66 10.17 -3.88 -1.84
CA THR A 66 11.28 -2.94 -1.63
C THR A 66 12.38 -3.12 -2.66
N GLU A 67 12.87 -4.34 -2.90
CA GLU A 67 13.86 -4.61 -3.96
C GLU A 67 13.35 -4.21 -5.34
N SER A 68 12.08 -4.49 -5.65
CA SER A 68 11.49 -4.14 -6.95
C SER A 68 11.44 -2.63 -7.21
N ILE A 69 11.49 -1.83 -6.13
CA ILE A 69 11.31 -0.37 -6.14
C ILE A 69 12.63 0.37 -5.94
N LEU A 70 13.53 -0.17 -5.11
CA LEU A 70 14.77 0.46 -4.69
C LEU A 70 16.03 -0.20 -5.27
N GLY A 71 15.89 -1.31 -6.00
CA GLY A 71 16.98 -1.95 -6.75
C GLY A 71 17.39 -1.15 -7.99
N ASP A 72 17.61 -1.84 -9.11
CA ASP A 72 18.00 -1.19 -10.37
C ASP A 72 16.86 -0.30 -10.93
N GLU A 73 17.24 0.91 -11.36
CA GLU A 73 16.32 1.99 -11.79
C GLU A 73 15.31 2.32 -10.68
N ASN A 74 15.82 2.80 -9.54
CA ASN A 74 15.00 3.01 -8.37
C ASN A 74 13.91 4.09 -8.61
N VAL A 75 12.82 4.00 -7.84
CA VAL A 75 11.68 4.90 -7.98
C VAL A 75 12.06 6.36 -7.71
N PHE A 76 13.05 6.62 -6.86
CA PHE A 76 13.50 7.98 -6.54
C PHE A 76 14.22 8.61 -7.71
N GLU A 77 15.17 7.92 -8.35
CA GLU A 77 15.85 8.33 -9.58
C GLU A 77 14.86 8.56 -10.72
N TRP A 78 13.85 7.70 -10.84
CA TRP A 78 12.80 7.89 -11.83
C TRP A 78 11.95 9.13 -11.53
N LEU A 79 11.58 9.36 -10.27
CA LEU A 79 10.85 10.56 -9.85
C LEU A 79 11.70 11.80 -10.12
N ASP A 80 12.96 11.81 -9.73
CA ASP A 80 13.91 12.89 -9.97
C ASP A 80 14.04 13.21 -11.46
N SER A 81 14.06 12.18 -12.32
CA SER A 81 14.15 12.36 -13.78
C SER A 81 12.91 13.03 -14.39
N ARG A 82 11.74 12.93 -13.73
CA ARG A 82 10.46 13.46 -14.23
C ARG A 82 10.07 14.77 -13.57
N ASP A 83 10.30 14.87 -12.28
CA ASP A 83 10.07 16.04 -11.46
C ASP A 83 11.07 16.05 -10.28
N PRO A 84 12.22 16.72 -10.44
CA PRO A 84 13.26 16.81 -9.41
C PRO A 84 12.74 17.34 -8.06
N LEU A 85 11.69 18.17 -8.08
CA LEU A 85 11.13 18.73 -6.84
C LEU A 85 10.36 17.67 -6.03
N VAL A 86 9.79 16.66 -6.70
CA VAL A 86 9.05 15.58 -6.03
C VAL A 86 10.00 14.58 -5.39
N GLY A 87 11.08 14.21 -6.07
CA GLY A 87 12.05 13.25 -5.52
C GLY A 87 12.87 13.82 -4.36
N GLU A 88 13.31 15.09 -4.45
CA GLU A 88 14.01 15.79 -3.35
C GLU A 88 13.15 15.95 -2.08
N GLN A 89 11.82 15.86 -2.20
CA GLN A 89 10.91 16.12 -1.09
C GLN A 89 10.57 14.87 -0.27
N VAL A 90 10.82 13.65 -0.73
CA VAL A 90 10.33 12.46 -0.04
C VAL A 90 11.03 12.25 1.30
N SER A 91 10.28 12.38 2.40
CA SER A 91 10.76 12.16 3.78
C SER A 91 10.23 10.86 4.40
N GLN A 92 9.21 10.26 3.78
CA GLN A 92 8.57 9.02 4.25
C GLN A 92 8.27 8.10 3.07
N LEU A 93 8.56 6.82 3.23
CA LEU A 93 8.14 5.76 2.31
C LEU A 93 7.08 4.89 2.97
N VAL A 94 6.01 4.56 2.26
CA VAL A 94 4.97 3.65 2.70
C VAL A 94 4.85 2.49 1.73
N ILE A 95 5.17 1.28 2.19
CA ILE A 95 5.09 0.05 1.40
C ILE A 95 3.83 -0.70 1.81
N VAL A 96 2.84 -0.75 0.93
CA VAL A 96 1.61 -1.53 1.15
C VAL A 96 1.94 -3.00 0.96
N GLU A 97 1.84 -3.76 2.04
CA GLU A 97 2.10 -5.19 2.07
C GLU A 97 0.93 -5.95 1.43
N GLY A 98 -0.32 -5.57 1.72
CA GLY A 98 -1.46 -6.25 1.13
C GLY A 98 -2.81 -5.64 1.47
N VAL A 99 -3.79 -6.00 0.65
CA VAL A 99 -5.20 -5.66 0.86
C VAL A 99 -6.03 -6.94 0.79
N PHE A 100 -6.58 -7.34 1.92
CA PHE A 100 -7.44 -8.49 2.04
C PHE A 100 -8.90 -8.06 2.22
N VAL A 101 -9.79 -8.72 1.48
CA VAL A 101 -11.24 -8.61 1.64
C VAL A 101 -11.81 -10.01 1.69
N GLU A 102 -12.57 -10.32 2.73
CA GLU A 102 -13.25 -11.60 2.85
C GLU A 102 -14.15 -11.85 1.63
N PRO A 103 -14.19 -13.08 1.06
CA PRO A 103 -14.89 -13.37 -0.19
C PRO A 103 -16.33 -12.84 -0.31
N PRO A 104 -17.20 -12.95 0.72
CA PRO A 104 -18.57 -12.46 0.64
C PRO A 104 -18.68 -10.93 0.49
N TYR A 105 -17.64 -10.20 0.89
CA TYR A 105 -17.62 -8.73 0.91
C TYR A 105 -16.81 -8.12 -0.25
N ARG A 106 -16.27 -8.97 -1.14
CA ARG A 106 -15.57 -8.52 -2.35
C ARG A 106 -16.53 -7.85 -3.33
N GLY A 107 -15.99 -6.99 -4.20
CA GLY A 107 -16.78 -6.24 -5.19
C GLY A 107 -17.49 -5.01 -4.64
N GLN A 108 -17.45 -4.76 -3.32
CA GLN A 108 -18.10 -3.62 -2.66
C GLN A 108 -17.16 -2.41 -2.49
N ARG A 109 -16.05 -2.36 -3.24
CA ARG A 109 -15.00 -1.34 -3.16
C ARG A 109 -14.35 -1.16 -1.77
N LEU A 110 -14.42 -2.18 -0.90
CA LEU A 110 -13.78 -2.13 0.42
C LEU A 110 -12.26 -1.97 0.33
N GLY A 111 -11.59 -2.70 -0.57
CA GLY A 111 -10.14 -2.61 -0.75
C GLY A 111 -9.65 -1.18 -1.06
N PRO A 112 -10.16 -0.55 -2.13
CA PRO A 112 -9.85 0.85 -2.44
C PRO A 112 -10.16 1.82 -1.30
N ARG A 113 -11.29 1.64 -0.60
CA ARG A 113 -11.64 2.49 0.55
C ARG A 113 -10.63 2.37 1.69
N LEU A 114 -10.23 1.15 2.05
CA LEU A 114 -9.22 0.92 3.07
C LEU A 114 -7.88 1.50 2.66
N LEU A 115 -7.50 1.39 1.40
CA LEU A 115 -6.27 1.98 0.88
C LEU A 115 -6.33 3.51 0.94
N THR A 116 -7.46 4.13 0.58
CA THR A 116 -7.68 5.58 0.75
C THR A 116 -7.56 5.99 2.21
N THR A 117 -8.20 5.28 3.14
CA THR A 117 -8.10 5.57 4.58
C THR A 117 -6.65 5.47 5.06
N LEU A 118 -5.93 4.43 4.65
CA LEU A 118 -4.52 4.26 5.00
C LEU A 118 -3.67 5.41 4.46
N VAL A 119 -3.86 5.78 3.19
CA VAL A 119 -3.18 6.91 2.55
C VAL A 119 -3.47 8.22 3.30
N GLU A 120 -4.74 8.54 3.55
CA GLU A 120 -5.11 9.77 4.28
C GLU A 120 -4.54 9.82 5.70
N THR A 121 -4.43 8.66 6.36
CA THR A 121 -3.87 8.57 7.70
C THR A 121 -2.37 8.89 7.70
N VAL A 122 -1.61 8.36 6.74
CA VAL A 122 -0.16 8.61 6.67
C VAL A 122 0.15 10.01 6.15
N THR A 123 -0.57 10.49 5.13
CA THR A 123 -0.33 11.81 4.54
C THR A 123 -0.84 12.95 5.40
N GLY A 124 -1.84 12.70 6.26
CA GLY A 124 -2.31 13.65 7.26
C GLY A 124 -1.26 14.07 8.30
N THR A 125 -0.12 13.38 8.37
CA THR A 125 1.02 13.76 9.21
C THR A 125 1.78 14.99 8.70
N GLY A 126 1.51 15.43 7.45
CA GLY A 126 2.21 16.55 6.81
C GLY A 126 3.61 16.21 6.30
N ARG A 127 4.01 14.93 6.36
CA ARG A 127 5.26 14.45 5.77
C ARG A 127 5.08 14.23 4.27
N GLU A 128 6.07 14.61 3.50
CA GLU A 128 6.15 14.26 2.08
C GLU A 128 6.38 12.75 1.96
N THR A 129 5.39 12.08 1.40
CA THR A 129 5.19 10.65 1.53
C THR A 129 5.04 10.01 0.16
N LEU A 130 5.97 9.11 -0.17
CA LEU A 130 5.86 8.20 -1.29
C LEU A 130 5.21 6.91 -0.83
N ILE A 131 4.16 6.50 -1.52
CA ILE A 131 3.38 5.30 -1.21
C ILE A 131 3.49 4.36 -2.38
N VAL A 132 3.82 3.10 -2.11
CA VAL A 132 4.09 2.11 -3.14
C VAL A 132 3.42 0.78 -2.83
N LEU A 133 3.02 0.06 -3.87
CA LEU A 133 2.36 -1.23 -3.76
C LEU A 133 2.59 -2.11 -4.99
N ARG A 134 2.38 -3.41 -4.84
CA ARG A 134 2.29 -4.37 -5.95
C ARG A 134 0.83 -4.72 -6.25
N ALA A 135 0.38 -4.44 -7.45
CA ALA A 135 -0.96 -4.72 -7.95
C ALA A 135 -1.09 -6.16 -8.48
N GLN A 136 -1.06 -7.13 -7.58
CA GLN A 136 -1.15 -8.55 -7.92
C GLN A 136 -2.21 -9.25 -7.06
N PRO A 137 -3.07 -10.12 -7.63
CA PRO A 137 -3.96 -10.95 -6.82
C PRO A 137 -3.15 -11.97 -6.00
N VAL A 138 -3.54 -12.22 -4.75
CA VAL A 138 -2.93 -13.24 -3.88
C VAL A 138 -4.04 -14.07 -3.21
N PRO A 139 -3.92 -15.42 -3.15
CA PRO A 139 -2.91 -16.25 -3.82
C PRO A 139 -3.17 -16.30 -5.34
N TRP A 140 -2.10 -16.30 -6.13
CA TRP A 140 -2.17 -16.35 -7.60
C TRP A 140 -1.85 -17.74 -8.16
N GLU A 141 -1.20 -18.59 -7.37
CA GLU A 141 -0.73 -19.93 -7.71
C GLU A 141 -1.88 -20.88 -8.08
N HIS A 142 -3.09 -20.56 -7.62
CA HIS A 142 -4.31 -21.31 -7.89
C HIS A 142 -5.13 -20.77 -9.07
N LEU A 143 -4.70 -19.66 -9.69
CA LEU A 143 -5.39 -19.05 -10.80
C LEU A 143 -4.85 -19.59 -12.12
N SER A 144 -5.73 -19.90 -13.07
CA SER A 144 -5.30 -20.07 -14.46
C SER A 144 -4.70 -18.76 -15.00
N GLU A 145 -3.87 -18.85 -16.05
CA GLU A 145 -3.24 -17.65 -16.65
C GLU A 145 -4.28 -16.58 -17.04
N ILE A 146 -5.43 -16.99 -17.57
CA ILE A 146 -6.50 -16.09 -17.97
C ILE A 146 -7.14 -15.41 -16.75
N GLU A 147 -7.40 -16.15 -15.68
CA GLU A 147 -7.96 -15.63 -14.43
C GLU A 147 -6.99 -14.69 -13.74
N PHE A 148 -5.71 -15.05 -13.72
CA PHE A 148 -4.64 -14.21 -13.19
C PHE A 148 -4.59 -12.87 -13.93
N ARG A 149 -4.51 -12.89 -15.27
CA ARG A 149 -4.45 -11.65 -16.08
C ARG A 149 -5.69 -10.79 -15.91
N ARG A 150 -6.89 -11.38 -15.83
CA ARG A 150 -8.14 -10.64 -15.58
C ARG A 150 -8.17 -10.04 -14.18
N SER A 151 -7.80 -10.81 -13.16
CA SER A 151 -7.80 -10.36 -11.77
C SER A 151 -6.77 -9.25 -11.57
N ARG A 152 -5.57 -9.40 -12.13
CA ARG A 152 -4.53 -8.37 -12.13
C ARG A 152 -5.01 -7.05 -12.72
N LYS A 153 -5.69 -7.07 -13.88
CA LYS A 153 -6.28 -5.85 -14.47
C LYS A 153 -7.31 -5.19 -13.56
N LYS A 154 -8.14 -5.98 -12.87
CA LYS A 154 -9.14 -5.44 -11.91
C LYS A 154 -8.47 -4.82 -10.68
N VAL A 155 -7.41 -5.44 -10.16
CA VAL A 155 -6.64 -4.93 -9.03
C VAL A 155 -5.96 -3.61 -9.42
N ALA A 156 -5.26 -3.58 -10.56
CA ALA A 156 -4.65 -2.37 -11.10
C ALA A 156 -5.66 -1.21 -11.23
N ALA A 157 -6.78 -1.44 -11.93
CA ALA A 157 -7.82 -0.44 -12.10
C ALA A 157 -8.42 0.06 -10.76
N SER A 158 -8.47 -0.81 -9.74
CA SER A 158 -8.94 -0.45 -8.41
C SER A 158 -7.98 0.51 -7.71
N TYR A 159 -6.67 0.33 -7.86
CA TYR A 159 -5.66 1.20 -7.26
C TYR A 159 -5.48 2.50 -8.05
N GLU A 160 -5.53 2.44 -9.39
CA GLU A 160 -5.56 3.63 -10.24
C GLU A 160 -6.74 4.54 -9.89
N SER A 161 -7.91 3.97 -9.58
CA SER A 161 -9.10 4.74 -9.18
C SER A 161 -8.95 5.53 -7.87
N VAL A 162 -7.91 5.24 -7.07
CA VAL A 162 -7.59 5.97 -5.83
C VAL A 162 -6.26 6.73 -5.94
N GLY A 163 -5.84 7.03 -7.17
CA GLY A 163 -4.75 7.96 -7.47
C GLY A 163 -3.36 7.35 -7.53
N PHE A 164 -3.25 6.02 -7.61
CA PHE A 164 -1.96 5.39 -7.89
C PHE A 164 -1.64 5.43 -9.39
N ALA A 165 -0.40 5.75 -9.72
CA ALA A 165 0.14 5.68 -11.07
C ALA A 165 1.00 4.41 -11.23
N HIS A 166 1.01 3.85 -12.44
CA HIS A 166 1.90 2.74 -12.78
C HIS A 166 3.35 3.23 -12.85
N PHE A 167 4.27 2.45 -12.28
CA PHE A 167 5.71 2.67 -12.37
C PHE A 167 6.36 1.65 -13.31
N ARG A 168 6.51 0.41 -12.85
CA ARG A 168 7.16 -0.70 -13.56
C ARG A 168 6.50 -2.02 -13.17
N ASP A 169 6.46 -2.98 -14.09
CA ASP A 169 5.88 -4.31 -13.87
C ASP A 169 4.46 -4.23 -13.28
N ASN A 170 4.26 -4.73 -12.06
CA ASN A 170 3.00 -4.63 -11.32
C ASN A 170 3.10 -3.62 -10.17
N ILE A 171 4.12 -2.77 -10.15
CA ILE A 171 4.36 -1.79 -9.09
C ILE A 171 3.66 -0.48 -9.43
N TYR A 172 3.00 0.07 -8.43
CA TYR A 172 2.26 1.32 -8.50
C TYR A 172 2.72 2.23 -7.37
N TRP A 173 2.66 3.52 -7.63
CA TRP A 173 3.11 4.55 -6.69
C TRP A 173 2.09 5.68 -6.58
N ARG A 174 2.14 6.40 -5.48
CA ARG A 174 1.42 7.65 -5.25
C ARG A 174 2.27 8.55 -4.36
N HIS A 175 2.37 9.82 -4.70
CA HIS A 175 3.00 10.82 -3.84
C HIS A 175 1.94 11.83 -3.38
N ASN A 176 2.00 12.29 -2.14
CA ASN A 176 0.99 13.20 -1.59
C ASN A 176 1.10 14.64 -2.12
N ALA A 177 2.30 15.12 -2.47
CA ALA A 177 2.45 16.38 -3.20
C ALA A 177 2.15 16.26 -4.71
N PHE A 178 2.06 15.05 -5.27
CA PHE A 178 1.81 14.86 -6.70
C PHE A 178 0.30 14.76 -6.98
N VAL A 179 -0.26 15.84 -7.50
CA VAL A 179 -1.61 15.86 -8.09
C VAL A 179 -1.42 15.65 -9.59
N GLY A 180 -1.72 14.45 -10.09
CA GLY A 180 -1.41 14.06 -11.47
C GLY A 180 -1.95 15.00 -12.56
N THR A 181 -1.10 15.29 -13.55
CA THR A 181 -1.30 15.75 -14.95
C THR A 181 -2.43 16.72 -15.36
N GLU A 182 -3.26 17.28 -14.48
CA GLU A 182 -4.24 18.31 -14.88
C GLU A 182 -3.64 19.73 -15.03
N ASN A 183 -2.34 19.93 -14.79
CA ASN A 183 -1.70 21.25 -14.80
C ASN A 183 -0.53 21.41 -15.80
N LEU A 184 -0.44 20.58 -16.85
CA LEU A 184 0.57 20.75 -17.93
C LEU A 184 -0.02 21.20 -19.27
N GLU A 185 -1.26 21.68 -19.29
CA GLU A 185 -1.76 22.56 -20.37
C GLU A 185 -2.03 23.95 -19.79
N ALA A 186 -1.01 24.81 -19.82
CA ALA A 186 -1.13 26.26 -19.70
C ALA A 186 -0.30 26.93 -20.80
#